data_AF-A0A9J6BEI7-F1
#
_entry.id   AF-A0A9J6BEI7-F1
#
_cell.length_a   1.000
_cell.length_b   1.000
_cell.length_c   1.000
_cell.angle_alpha   90.00
_cell.angle_beta   90.00
_cell.angle_gamma   90.00
#
_symmetry.space_group_name_H-M   'P 1'
#
loop_
_entity.id
_entity.type
_entity.pdbx_description
1 polymer ?
#
loop_
_entity_poly.entity_id
_entity_poly.type
_entity_poly.pdbx_seq_one_letter_code
_entity_poly.pdbx_strand_id
1 'polypeptide(L)'
;MERGLKSYTPSSGPFSFNVLNHGDFHLKNILYKINDEGEVEDFIFFDYQVAIYATPAVDLSYALYNFVSDDNRENRYDELLKVYHEQFVEALKKFGYIKAPPTLLDLQVEMMKNGNVQVLLGVCFYPFLLFDFSTLTAEDVTAGPKAFKS
;
A
#
# COMPACT_ATOMS: atom_id res chain seq x y z
N MET A 1 13.79 10.79 10.36
CA MET A 1 14.25 10.09 9.14
C MET A 1 14.57 8.63 9.41
N GLU A 2 15.41 8.31 10.41
CA GLU A 2 15.84 6.92 10.72
C GLU A 2 14.71 5.92 11.03
N ARG A 3 13.64 6.35 11.71
CA ARG A 3 12.46 5.49 11.98
C ARG A 3 11.69 5.09 10.72
N GLY A 4 11.65 5.96 9.70
CA GLY A 4 10.97 5.67 8.44
C GLY A 4 11.70 4.60 7.63
N LEU A 5 13.03 4.67 7.59
CA LEU A 5 13.89 3.70 6.90
C LEU A 5 13.79 2.29 7.50
N LYS A 6 13.52 2.16 8.80
CA LYS A 6 13.35 0.85 9.45
C LYS A 6 12.14 0.05 8.94
N SER A 7 11.10 0.72 8.45
CA SER A 7 9.94 0.04 7.85
C SER A 7 10.27 -0.55 6.47
N TYR A 8 11.34 -0.07 5.82
CA TYR A 8 11.82 -0.55 4.53
C TYR A 8 13.03 -1.48 4.67
N THR A 9 13.23 -2.06 5.86
CA THR A 9 14.21 -3.12 6.06
C THR A 9 13.53 -4.34 6.70
N PRO A 10 14.04 -5.56 6.46
CA PRO A 10 13.49 -6.74 7.11
C PRO A 10 13.46 -6.56 8.63
N SER A 11 12.28 -6.70 9.23
CA SER A 11 12.12 -6.62 10.68
C SER A 11 12.45 -7.96 11.32
N SER A 12 13.17 -7.91 12.44
CA SER A 12 13.51 -9.09 13.26
C SER A 12 13.08 -8.81 14.69
N GLY A 13 11.92 -9.35 15.08
CA GLY A 13 11.34 -9.14 16.40
C GLY A 13 10.23 -10.16 16.71
N PRO A 14 9.83 -10.28 17.98
CA PRO A 14 8.67 -11.07 18.33
C PRO A 14 7.43 -10.47 17.65
N PHE A 15 6.62 -11.33 17.04
CA PHE A 15 5.42 -10.97 16.28
C PHE A 15 5.67 -10.20 14.97
N SER A 16 6.92 -10.15 14.51
CA SER A 16 7.29 -9.51 13.25
C SER A 16 7.45 -10.54 12.14
N PHE A 17 6.93 -10.23 10.96
CA PHE A 17 7.12 -11.02 9.77
C PHE A 17 7.29 -10.12 8.56
N ASN A 18 7.95 -10.65 7.54
CA ASN A 18 8.26 -9.93 6.32
C ASN A 18 7.59 -10.63 5.14
N VAL A 19 7.19 -9.84 4.16
CA VAL A 19 6.59 -10.29 2.90
C VAL A 19 7.37 -9.65 1.75
N LEU A 20 7.23 -10.22 0.56
CA LEU A 20 7.71 -9.57 -0.64
C LEU A 20 6.67 -8.51 -1.04
N ASN A 21 7.02 -7.25 -0.83
CA ASN A 21 6.24 -6.10 -1.27
C ASN A 21 6.65 -5.72 -2.70
N HIS A 22 5.70 -5.23 -3.47
CA HIS A 22 5.89 -4.58 -4.76
C HIS A 22 6.69 -3.28 -4.62
N GLY A 23 6.46 -2.51 -3.55
CA GLY A 23 7.19 -1.26 -3.25
C GLY A 23 6.74 -0.04 -4.07
N ASP A 24 5.99 -0.25 -5.15
CA ASP A 24 5.36 0.79 -5.98
C ASP A 24 3.95 0.38 -6.40
N PHE A 25 3.11 0.10 -5.39
CA PHE A 25 1.85 -0.59 -5.56
C PHE A 25 0.68 0.31 -6.01
N HIS A 26 0.86 1.05 -7.11
CA HIS A 26 -0.14 2.00 -7.63
C HIS A 26 -0.97 1.46 -8.81
N LEU A 27 -2.19 1.96 -9.04
CA LEU A 27 -3.12 1.44 -10.06
C LEU A 27 -2.53 1.32 -11.47
N LYS A 28 -1.57 2.20 -11.82
CA LYS A 28 -0.91 2.17 -13.14
C LYS A 28 0.03 0.98 -13.33
N ASN A 29 0.43 0.31 -12.25
CA ASN A 29 1.28 -0.89 -12.23
C ASN A 29 0.43 -2.16 -12.14
N ILE A 30 -0.88 -2.03 -12.37
CA ILE A 30 -1.83 -3.14 -12.35
C ILE A 30 -2.51 -3.17 -13.72
N LEU A 31 -2.36 -4.28 -14.43
CA LEU A 31 -3.08 -4.55 -15.67
C LEU A 31 -4.31 -5.37 -15.32
N TYR A 32 -5.49 -4.85 -15.66
CA TYR A 32 -6.77 -5.51 -15.41
C TYR A 32 -7.32 -6.09 -16.70
N LYS A 33 -7.91 -7.28 -16.61
CA LYS A 33 -8.79 -7.86 -17.61
C LYS A 33 -10.23 -7.54 -17.22
N ILE A 34 -10.99 -6.97 -18.14
CA ILE A 34 -12.40 -6.61 -17.93
C ILE A 34 -13.24 -7.53 -18.82
N ASN A 35 -14.30 -8.12 -18.26
CA ASN A 35 -15.24 -8.97 -19.01
C ASN A 35 -16.25 -8.14 -19.83
N ASP A 36 -17.13 -8.83 -20.57
CA ASP A 36 -18.14 -8.18 -21.40
C ASP A 36 -19.19 -7.42 -20.57
N GLU A 37 -19.33 -7.75 -19.28
CA GLU A 37 -20.21 -7.09 -18.31
C GLU A 37 -19.59 -5.83 -17.68
N GLY A 38 -18.32 -5.53 -17.94
CA GLY A 38 -17.61 -4.38 -17.39
C GLY A 38 -16.99 -4.60 -15.99
N GLU A 39 -16.93 -5.84 -15.53
CA GLU A 39 -16.34 -6.24 -14.25
C GLU A 39 -14.89 -6.70 -14.41
N VAL A 40 -14.09 -6.57 -13.35
CA VAL A 40 -12.70 -7.06 -13.34
C VAL A 40 -12.69 -8.59 -13.25
N GLU A 41 -12.25 -9.24 -14.32
CA GLU A 41 -12.13 -10.70 -14.43
C GLU A 41 -10.81 -11.22 -13.85
N ASP A 42 -9.72 -10.49 -14.10
CA ASP A 42 -8.37 -10.87 -13.66
C ASP A 42 -7.47 -9.63 -13.55
N PHE A 43 -6.36 -9.75 -12.84
CA PHE A 43 -5.34 -8.70 -12.80
C PHE A 43 -3.93 -9.27 -12.62
N ILE A 44 -2.95 -8.55 -13.17
CA ILE A 44 -1.53 -8.83 -12.94
C ILE A 44 -0.80 -7.55 -12.54
N PHE A 45 0.18 -7.68 -11.64
CA PHE A 45 1.06 -6.58 -11.28
C PHE A 45 2.33 -6.61 -12.13
N PHE A 46 2.87 -5.44 -12.47
CA PHE A 46 4.11 -5.28 -13.21
C PHE A 46 4.93 -4.11 -12.65
N ASP A 47 6.18 -3.99 -13.10
CA ASP A 47 7.15 -2.99 -12.63
C ASP A 47 7.64 -3.17 -11.18
N TYR A 48 8.33 -4.29 -10.95
CA TYR A 48 8.89 -4.67 -9.65
C TYR A 48 10.25 -4.04 -9.35
N GLN A 49 10.61 -2.92 -9.99
CA GLN A 49 11.95 -2.32 -9.89
C GLN A 49 12.35 -1.88 -8.47
N VAL A 50 11.37 -1.64 -7.59
CA VAL A 50 11.55 -1.29 -6.18
C VAL A 50 10.96 -2.34 -5.21
N ALA A 51 10.72 -3.56 -5.70
CA ALA A 51 10.22 -4.64 -4.86
C ALA A 51 11.15 -4.91 -3.68
N ILE A 52 10.57 -5.10 -2.50
CA ILE A 52 11.32 -5.14 -1.25
C ILE A 52 10.78 -6.18 -0.28
N TYR A 53 11.68 -6.94 0.32
CA TYR A 53 11.35 -7.87 1.40
C TYR A 53 11.38 -7.13 2.74
N ALA A 54 10.20 -6.81 3.28
CA ALA A 54 10.05 -6.00 4.49
C ALA A 54 8.68 -6.26 5.14
N THR A 55 8.30 -5.47 6.14
CA THR A 55 6.96 -5.53 6.76
C THR A 55 5.84 -5.44 5.71
N PRO A 56 4.70 -6.14 5.86
CA PRO A 56 3.55 -5.99 4.97
C PRO A 56 2.94 -4.58 4.98
N ALA A 57 3.27 -3.77 5.99
CA ALA A 57 2.77 -2.41 6.10
C ALA A 57 3.24 -1.48 4.98
N VAL A 58 4.26 -1.85 4.19
CA VAL A 58 4.72 -1.06 3.03
C VAL A 58 3.62 -0.97 1.97
N ASP A 59 3.22 -2.09 1.39
CA ASP A 59 2.17 -2.09 0.35
C ASP A 59 0.76 -2.01 0.94
N LEU A 60 0.51 -2.64 2.10
CA LEU A 60 -0.84 -2.70 2.65
C LEU A 60 -1.31 -1.31 3.09
N SER A 61 -0.43 -0.49 3.67
CA SER A 61 -0.75 0.91 3.97
C SER A 61 -1.06 1.69 2.71
N TYR A 62 -0.28 1.48 1.63
CA TYR A 62 -0.52 2.13 0.36
C TYR A 62 -1.89 1.77 -0.23
N ALA A 63 -2.22 0.48 -0.27
CA ALA A 63 -3.49 -0.02 -0.78
C ALA A 63 -4.68 0.53 0.01
N LEU A 64 -4.61 0.52 1.35
CA LEU A 64 -5.67 1.05 2.21
C LEU A 64 -5.88 2.55 2.03
N TYR A 65 -4.84 3.32 1.72
CA TYR A 65 -4.98 4.75 1.47
C TYR A 65 -5.46 5.10 0.06
N ASN A 66 -4.99 4.38 -0.97
CA ASN A 66 -5.25 4.77 -2.35
C ASN A 66 -6.44 4.04 -2.99
N PHE A 67 -6.79 2.85 -2.52
CA PHE A 67 -7.83 2.02 -3.14
C PHE A 67 -9.12 1.95 -2.33
N VAL A 68 -9.08 2.35 -1.06
CA VAL A 68 -10.23 2.30 -0.14
C VAL A 68 -10.69 3.71 0.18
N SER A 69 -12.01 3.94 0.11
CA SER A 69 -12.60 5.22 0.49
C SER A 69 -12.37 5.55 1.97
N ASP A 70 -12.37 6.84 2.29
CA ASP A 70 -12.13 7.33 3.66
C ASP A 70 -13.10 6.70 4.67
N ASP A 71 -14.39 6.65 4.34
CA ASP A 71 -15.43 6.03 5.18
C ASP A 71 -15.17 4.54 5.47
N ASN A 72 -14.79 3.77 4.45
CA ASN A 72 -14.47 2.35 4.63
C ASN A 72 -13.17 2.18 5.42
N ARG A 73 -12.18 3.05 5.22
CA ARG A 73 -10.92 3.00 5.95
C ARG A 73 -11.11 3.34 7.43
N GLU A 74 -12.03 4.23 7.78
CA GLU A 74 -12.35 4.57 9.18
C GLU A 74 -13.22 3.50 9.85
N ASN A 75 -14.28 3.05 9.18
CA ASN A 75 -15.30 2.21 9.79
C ASN A 75 -15.06 0.70 9.64
N ARG A 76 -14.18 0.28 8.71
CA ARG A 76 -13.96 -1.13 8.35
C ARG A 76 -12.49 -1.53 8.29
N TYR A 77 -11.60 -0.75 8.91
CA TYR A 77 -10.16 -1.01 8.91
C TYR A 77 -9.79 -2.44 9.34
N ASP A 78 -10.31 -2.89 10.48
CA ASP A 78 -10.02 -4.23 11.01
C ASP A 78 -10.61 -5.35 10.14
N GLU A 79 -11.75 -5.09 9.50
CA GLU A 79 -12.35 -6.03 8.54
C GLU A 79 -11.45 -6.18 7.31
N LEU A 80 -10.94 -5.06 6.77
CA LEU A 80 -10.02 -5.06 5.62
C LEU A 80 -8.69 -5.77 5.95
N LEU A 81 -8.14 -5.54 7.15
CA LEU A 81 -6.96 -6.27 7.62
C LEU A 81 -7.22 -7.77 7.75
N LYS A 82 -8.41 -8.14 8.23
CA LYS A 82 -8.82 -9.55 8.32
C LYS A 82 -8.93 -10.18 6.93
N VAL A 83 -9.54 -9.51 5.96
CA VAL A 83 -9.63 -10.00 4.57
C VAL A 83 -8.24 -10.21 3.98
N TYR A 84 -7.34 -9.25 4.13
CA TYR A 84 -5.95 -9.40 3.69
C TYR A 84 -5.27 -10.60 4.39
N HIS A 85 -5.42 -10.73 5.71
CA HIS A 85 -4.82 -11.80 6.49
C HIS A 85 -5.30 -13.19 6.06
N GLU A 86 -6.60 -13.35 5.83
CA GLU A 86 -7.18 -14.61 5.36
C GLU A 86 -6.59 -15.00 3.99
N GLN A 87 -6.53 -14.08 3.03
CA GLN A 87 -5.93 -14.33 1.73
C GLN A 87 -4.44 -14.64 1.82
N PHE A 88 -3.71 -13.93 2.68
CA PHE A 88 -2.29 -14.18 2.92
C PHE A 88 -2.03 -15.57 3.49
N VAL A 89 -2.81 -16.00 4.49
CA VAL A 89 -2.69 -17.34 5.08
C VAL A 89 -3.00 -18.43 4.05
N GLU A 90 -4.05 -18.26 3.23
CA GLU A 90 -4.38 -19.20 2.17
C GLU A 90 -3.27 -19.26 1.10
N ALA A 91 -2.69 -18.12 0.72
CA ALA A 91 -1.55 -18.08 -0.19
C ALA A 91 -0.33 -18.83 0.38
N LEU A 92 0.02 -18.61 1.65
CA LEU A 92 1.12 -19.33 2.32
C LEU A 92 0.91 -20.85 2.29
N LYS A 93 -0.32 -21.32 2.57
CA LYS A 93 -0.67 -22.75 2.48
C LYS A 93 -0.49 -23.28 1.05
N LYS A 94 -1.02 -22.56 0.06
CA LYS A 94 -0.94 -22.93 -1.36
C LYS A 94 0.51 -23.07 -1.85
N PHE A 95 1.41 -22.20 -1.39
CA PHE A 95 2.84 -22.23 -1.73
C PHE A 95 3.69 -23.16 -0.87
N GLY A 96 3.07 -23.96 0.03
CA GLY A 96 3.80 -24.95 0.83
C GLY A 96 4.63 -24.35 1.96
N TYR A 97 4.19 -23.23 2.54
CA TYR A 97 4.87 -22.63 3.70
C TYR A 97 4.87 -23.60 4.89
N ILE A 98 6.07 -23.96 5.35
CA ILE A 98 6.28 -25.04 6.33
C ILE A 98 6.16 -24.61 7.80
N LYS A 99 6.14 -23.30 8.07
CA LYS A 99 6.04 -22.76 9.42
C LYS A 99 4.60 -22.36 9.73
N ALA A 100 4.29 -22.14 11.01
CA ALA A 100 3.04 -21.53 11.39
C ALA A 100 2.92 -20.13 10.73
N PRO A 101 1.81 -19.83 10.04
CA PRO A 101 1.59 -18.51 9.49
C PRO A 101 1.43 -17.47 10.62
N PRO A 102 1.79 -16.21 10.37
CA PRO A 102 1.49 -15.11 11.29
C PRO A 102 0.00 -15.04 11.61
N THR A 103 -0.33 -14.68 12.85
CA THR A 103 -1.71 -14.47 13.30
C THR A 103 -2.24 -13.09 12.86
N LEU A 104 -3.56 -12.90 12.92
CA LEU A 104 -4.16 -11.58 12.66
C LEU A 104 -3.62 -10.53 13.65
N LEU A 105 -3.38 -10.93 14.91
CA LEU A 105 -2.78 -10.07 15.92
C LEU A 105 -1.35 -9.64 15.52
N ASP A 106 -0.55 -10.56 14.96
CA ASP A 106 0.79 -10.23 14.46
C ASP A 106 0.72 -9.16 13.37
N LEU A 107 -0.23 -9.30 12.43
CA LEU A 107 -0.45 -8.30 11.38
C LEU A 107 -0.89 -6.95 11.97
N GLN A 108 -1.86 -6.93 12.88
CA GLN A 108 -2.31 -5.69 13.52
C GLN A 108 -1.17 -4.99 14.28
N VAL A 109 -0.35 -5.76 15.01
CA VAL A 109 0.84 -5.24 15.69
C VAL A 109 1.85 -4.69 14.70
N GLU A 110 2.10 -5.35 13.56
CA GLU A 110 2.98 -4.84 12.50
C GLU A 110 2.45 -3.54 11.89
N MET A 111 1.14 -3.44 11.63
CA MET A 111 0.52 -2.21 11.12
C MET A 111 0.66 -1.05 12.12
N MET A 112 0.42 -1.31 13.42
CA MET A 112 0.59 -0.30 14.47
C MET A 112 2.05 0.15 14.64
N LYS A 113 3.01 -0.78 14.65
CA LYS A 113 4.45 -0.48 14.75
C LYS A 113 4.94 0.38 13.58
N ASN A 114 4.34 0.22 12.40
CA ASN A 114 4.72 0.89 11.16
C ASN A 114 3.76 2.02 10.75
N GLY A 115 2.99 2.58 11.69
CA GLY A 115 2.07 3.70 11.42
C GLY A 115 2.77 4.95 10.84
N ASN A 116 4.09 5.08 10.99
CA ASN A 116 4.87 6.11 10.31
C ASN A 116 4.82 6.01 8.78
N VAL A 117 4.65 4.82 8.21
CA VAL A 117 4.48 4.62 6.76
C VAL A 117 3.16 5.24 6.32
N GLN A 118 2.08 4.99 7.06
CA GLN A 118 0.77 5.59 6.82
C GLN A 118 0.81 7.11 6.88
N VAL A 119 1.45 7.67 7.91
CA VAL A 119 1.60 9.13 8.04
C VAL A 119 2.42 9.73 6.90
N LEU A 120 3.52 9.08 6.49
CA LEU A 120 4.32 9.53 5.35
C LEU A 120 3.50 9.51 4.06
N LEU A 121 2.81 8.41 3.80
CA LEU A 121 1.96 8.27 2.61
C LEU A 121 0.84 9.31 2.63
N GLY A 122 0.16 9.48 3.76
CA GLY A 122 -0.82 10.54 3.96
C GLY A 122 -0.23 11.91 3.63
N VAL A 123 0.85 12.35 4.29
CA VAL A 123 1.41 13.69 4.05
C VAL A 123 1.91 13.89 2.61
N CYS A 124 2.56 12.89 2.01
CA CYS A 124 3.13 13.00 0.68
C CYS A 124 2.09 12.90 -0.44
N PHE A 125 1.08 12.04 -0.29
CA PHE A 125 0.10 11.75 -1.34
C PHE A 125 -1.24 12.45 -1.13
N TYR A 126 -1.58 12.91 0.08
CA TYR A 126 -2.82 13.65 0.34
C TYR A 126 -2.96 14.93 -0.51
N PRO A 127 -1.89 15.72 -0.75
CA PRO A 127 -1.97 16.83 -1.70
C PRO A 127 -2.34 16.35 -3.10
N PHE A 128 -1.78 15.24 -3.59
CA PHE A 128 -2.11 14.68 -4.90
C PHE A 128 -3.53 14.10 -4.96
N LEU A 129 -4.04 13.55 -3.86
CA LEU A 129 -5.40 13.02 -3.73
C LEU A 129 -6.46 14.13 -3.72
N LEU A 130 -6.18 15.27 -3.07
CA LEU A 130 -7.09 16.42 -3.06
C LEU A 130 -6.97 17.30 -4.30
N PHE A 131 -5.88 17.15 -5.05
CA PHE A 131 -5.63 17.98 -6.21
C PHE A 131 -6.42 17.43 -7.41
N ASP A 132 -7.46 18.18 -7.81
CA ASP A 132 -8.24 17.86 -8.99
C ASP A 132 -7.43 18.18 -10.25
N PHE A 133 -6.81 17.14 -10.82
CA PHE A 133 -6.05 17.27 -12.06
C PHE A 133 -6.87 17.76 -13.25
N SER A 134 -8.20 17.67 -13.21
CA SER A 134 -9.05 18.23 -14.26
C SER A 134 -9.09 19.76 -14.24
N THR A 135 -8.68 20.38 -13.12
CA THR A 135 -8.57 21.84 -12.99
C THR A 135 -7.24 22.40 -13.50
N LEU A 136 -6.28 21.55 -13.87
CA LEU A 136 -5.01 22.00 -14.45
C LEU A 136 -5.20 22.50 -15.87
N THR A 137 -4.78 23.74 -16.11
CA THR A 137 -4.64 24.26 -17.47
C THR A 137 -3.28 23.87 -18.05
N ALA A 138 -3.15 23.86 -19.37
CA ALA A 138 -1.86 23.62 -20.04
C ALA A 138 -0.79 24.67 -19.63
N GLU A 139 -1.22 25.85 -19.19
CA GLU A 139 -0.35 26.91 -18.67
C GLU A 139 0.21 26.57 -17.29
N ASP A 140 -0.58 25.92 -16.43
CA ASP A 140 -0.12 25.48 -15.09
C ASP A 140 0.93 24.36 -15.16
N VAL A 141 0.85 23.50 -16.16
CA VAL A 141 1.80 22.41 -16.40
C VAL A 141 3.13 22.93 -16.97
N THR A 142 3.08 24.02 -17.73
CA THR A 142 4.25 24.60 -18.42
C THR A 142 4.90 25.75 -17.64
N ALA A 143 4.17 26.36 -16.69
CA ALA A 143 4.70 27.31 -15.74
C ALA A 143 5.58 26.59 -14.72
N GLY A 144 6.90 26.54 -14.98
CA GLY A 144 7.89 26.10 -13.99
C GLY A 144 7.72 26.82 -12.63
N PRO A 145 8.32 26.30 -11.54
CA PRO A 145 8.03 26.74 -10.18
C PRO A 145 8.12 28.27 -10.07
N LYS A 146 6.99 28.91 -9.78
CA LYS A 146 6.96 30.37 -9.56
C LYS A 146 7.86 30.67 -8.37
N ALA A 147 8.98 31.34 -8.65
CA ALA A 147 9.95 31.73 -7.64
C ALA A 147 9.21 32.41 -6.47
N PHE A 148 9.37 31.85 -5.27
CA PHE A 148 8.87 32.43 -4.04
C PHE A 148 9.57 33.78 -3.86
N LYS A 149 8.89 34.87 -4.22
CA LYS A 149 9.41 36.21 -3.95
C LYS A 149 9.19 36.48 -2.45
N SER A 150 10.31 36.66 -1.76
CA SER A 150 10.45 37.11 -0.37
C SER A 150 9.69 38.38 -0.08
#